data_AF-A0A0V8I530-F1
#
_entry.id   AF-A0A0V8I530-F1
#
_cell.length_a   1.000
_cell.length_b   1.000
_cell.length_c   1.000
_cell.angle_alpha   90.00
_cell.angle_beta   90.00
_cell.angle_gamma   90.00
#
_symmetry.space_group_name_H-M   'P 1'
#
loop_
_entity.id
_entity.type
_entity.pdbx_description
1 polymer ?
#
loop_
_entity_poly.entity_id
_entity_poly.type
_entity_poly.pdbx_seq_one_letter_code
_entity_poly.pdbx_strand_id
1 'polypeptide(L)'
;MRPEDIPARDQYGRLLEDRGVWRQATTLEAAGELTARWLAGGSSYQPGHFAAGYDDETGPLAGPLAELNRSGLFTKESQPGIVEGTAAQRQYVTGFCSAATAGHLLALSTRTDLVTVAHAPGESSSAAIPVTLDGTEVVTVLGSSENPVDEEQIKAWADETNDTLALLLADSWYVEILDPVWGRNDVLLPAVLGALTERG
;
A
#
# COMPACT_ATOMS: atom_id res chain seq x y z
N MET A 1 29.31 -17.82 -20.51
CA MET A 1 28.01 -17.13 -20.54
C MET A 1 27.56 -17.14 -22.01
N ARG A 2 26.44 -17.77 -22.35
CA ARG A 2 25.93 -17.77 -23.74
C ARG A 2 25.12 -16.48 -23.99
N PRO A 3 25.10 -15.92 -25.21
CA PRO A 3 24.42 -14.65 -25.51
C PRO A 3 22.88 -14.64 -25.44
N GLU A 4 22.22 -15.71 -24.97
CA GLU A 4 20.80 -15.96 -25.31
C GLU A 4 19.74 -15.62 -24.25
N ASP A 5 20.06 -15.29 -22.99
CA ASP A 5 19.00 -15.15 -21.95
C ASP A 5 19.00 -13.75 -21.31
N ILE A 6 18.71 -12.71 -22.10
CA ILE A 6 18.39 -11.38 -21.53
C ILE A 6 17.01 -11.51 -20.85
N PRO A 7 16.90 -11.23 -19.53
CA PRO A 7 15.63 -11.34 -18.84
C PRO A 7 14.57 -10.44 -19.47
N ALA A 8 13.40 -11.00 -19.78
CA ALA A 8 12.32 -10.27 -20.44
C ALA A 8 11.72 -9.23 -19.48
N ARG A 9 11.58 -7.99 -19.95
CA ARG A 9 11.01 -6.87 -19.20
C ARG A 9 9.83 -6.27 -19.94
N ASP A 10 8.90 -5.68 -19.21
CA ASP A 10 7.80 -4.91 -19.79
C ASP A 10 8.23 -3.47 -20.15
N GLN A 11 7.28 -2.67 -20.63
CA GLN A 11 7.51 -1.26 -21.02
C GLN A 11 7.92 -0.35 -19.86
N TYR A 12 7.70 -0.77 -18.61
CA TYR A 12 8.09 -0.06 -17.38
C TYR A 12 9.43 -0.56 -16.82
N GLY A 13 10.10 -1.47 -17.54
CA GLY A 13 11.35 -2.09 -17.11
C GLY A 13 11.17 -3.16 -16.03
N ARG A 14 9.94 -3.57 -15.70
CA ARG A 14 9.65 -4.58 -14.67
C ARG A 14 9.95 -5.98 -15.20
N LEU A 15 10.44 -6.86 -14.33
CA LEU A 15 10.84 -8.20 -14.73
C LEU A 15 9.63 -9.12 -14.92
N LEU A 16 9.45 -9.71 -16.11
CA LEU A 16 8.28 -10.56 -16.40
C LEU A 16 8.29 -11.91 -15.66
N GLU A 17 9.46 -12.38 -15.25
CA GLU A 17 9.57 -13.57 -14.38
C GLU A 17 8.88 -13.34 -13.04
N ASP A 18 9.09 -12.16 -12.42
CA ASP A 18 8.45 -11.79 -11.17
C ASP A 18 6.92 -11.64 -11.32
N ARG A 19 6.43 -11.20 -12.49
CA ARG A 19 5.00 -11.25 -12.82
C ARG A 19 4.46 -12.68 -12.77
N GLY A 20 5.25 -13.66 -13.21
CA GLY A 20 4.91 -15.08 -13.13
C GLY A 20 4.81 -15.60 -11.69
N VAL A 21 5.52 -14.98 -10.74
CA VAL A 21 5.38 -15.25 -9.30
C VAL A 21 4.09 -14.62 -8.76
N TRP A 22 3.79 -13.38 -9.13
CA TRP A 22 2.53 -12.71 -8.77
C TRP A 22 1.29 -13.44 -9.27
N ARG A 23 1.37 -14.10 -10.44
CA ARG A 23 0.30 -14.96 -10.99
C ARG A 23 -0.06 -16.14 -10.09
N GLN A 24 0.79 -16.50 -9.13
CA GLN A 24 0.56 -17.60 -8.19
C GLN A 24 0.07 -17.13 -6.81
N ALA A 25 0.14 -15.83 -6.50
CA ALA A 25 -0.31 -15.29 -5.22
C ALA A 25 -1.84 -15.22 -5.17
N THR A 26 -2.47 -15.99 -4.27
CA THR A 26 -3.94 -16.11 -4.17
C THR A 26 -4.50 -15.69 -2.81
N THR A 27 -3.64 -15.10 -1.97
CA THR A 27 -3.94 -14.68 -0.59
C THR A 27 -3.32 -13.31 -0.34
N LEU A 28 -3.88 -12.53 0.59
CA LEU A 28 -3.30 -11.24 1.00
C LEU A 28 -1.89 -11.41 1.59
N GLU A 29 -1.64 -12.49 2.33
CA GLU A 29 -0.34 -12.79 2.93
C GLU A 29 0.74 -13.02 1.87
N ALA A 30 0.42 -13.80 0.82
CA ALA A 30 1.31 -13.99 -0.32
C ALA A 30 1.58 -12.68 -1.08
N ALA A 31 0.54 -11.87 -1.33
CA ALA A 31 0.68 -10.57 -1.98
C ALA A 31 1.54 -9.60 -1.13
N GLY A 32 1.32 -9.59 0.18
CA GLY A 32 2.14 -8.85 1.13
C GLY A 32 3.60 -9.28 1.09
N GLU A 33 3.89 -10.58 1.16
CA GLU A 33 5.27 -11.08 1.08
C GLU A 33 5.96 -10.71 -0.24
N LEU A 34 5.26 -10.73 -1.38
CA LEU A 34 5.83 -10.28 -2.65
C LEU A 34 6.12 -8.78 -2.66
N THR A 35 5.22 -7.97 -2.11
CA THR A 35 5.43 -6.52 -1.93
C THR A 35 6.62 -6.25 -1.01
N ALA A 36 6.75 -6.99 0.09
CA ALA A 36 7.86 -6.89 1.03
C ALA A 36 9.21 -7.26 0.39
N ARG A 37 9.23 -8.23 -0.54
CA ARG A 37 10.44 -8.56 -1.32
C ARG A 37 10.81 -7.46 -2.30
N TRP A 38 9.82 -6.88 -2.98
CA TRP A 38 10.04 -5.75 -3.89
C TRP A 38 10.60 -4.53 -3.14
N LEU A 39 10.01 -4.17 -1.99
CA LEU A 39 10.50 -3.10 -1.10
C LEU A 39 11.93 -3.39 -0.58
N ALA A 40 12.32 -4.64 -0.42
CA ALA A 40 13.67 -5.04 -0.03
C ALA A 40 14.66 -5.12 -1.23
N GLY A 41 14.23 -4.78 -2.45
CA GLY A 41 15.03 -4.87 -3.67
C GLY A 41 15.23 -6.30 -4.20
N GLY A 42 14.49 -7.27 -3.67
CA GLY A 42 14.54 -8.69 -4.07
C GLY A 42 13.65 -9.05 -5.27
N SER A 43 12.86 -8.11 -5.77
CA SER A 43 12.03 -8.24 -6.99
C SER A 43 12.03 -6.90 -7.74
N SER A 44 11.78 -6.94 -9.04
CA SER A 44 11.58 -5.78 -9.92
C SER A 44 10.15 -5.68 -10.44
N TYR A 45 9.16 -6.25 -9.74
CA TYR A 45 7.76 -6.20 -10.15
C TYR A 45 6.82 -6.02 -8.96
N GLN A 46 6.06 -4.93 -8.99
CA GLN A 46 4.91 -4.68 -8.12
C GLN A 46 3.70 -4.35 -9.01
N PRO A 47 2.58 -5.09 -8.90
CA PRO A 47 1.34 -4.77 -9.59
C PRO A 47 0.89 -3.34 -9.29
N GLY A 48 0.47 -2.61 -10.32
CA GLY A 48 0.03 -1.21 -10.19
C GLY A 48 1.15 -0.18 -10.01
N HIS A 49 2.39 -0.61 -9.74
CA HIS A 49 3.55 0.30 -9.74
C HIS A 49 4.22 0.29 -11.11
N PHE A 50 4.14 1.40 -11.84
CA PHE A 50 4.62 1.51 -13.23
C PHE A 50 6.13 1.78 -13.35
N ALA A 51 6.92 1.16 -12.48
CA ALA A 51 8.38 1.20 -12.48
C ALA A 51 8.95 -0.09 -11.86
N ALA A 52 10.23 -0.39 -12.13
CA ALA A 52 10.90 -1.55 -11.55
C ALA A 52 11.14 -1.43 -10.02
N GLY A 53 11.21 -0.21 -9.48
CA GLY A 53 11.44 0.08 -8.07
C GLY A 53 10.62 1.30 -7.62
N TYR A 54 10.62 1.56 -6.32
CA TYR A 54 9.91 2.70 -5.71
C TYR A 54 10.65 4.02 -5.91
N ASP A 55 9.93 5.13 -5.73
CA ASP A 55 10.50 6.49 -5.77
C ASP A 55 11.38 6.76 -4.54
N ASP A 56 12.41 7.61 -4.70
CA ASP A 56 13.42 7.87 -3.66
C ASP A 56 12.83 8.22 -2.28
N GLU A 57 11.68 8.91 -2.24
CA GLU A 57 10.98 9.28 -1.00
C GLU A 57 10.51 8.06 -0.17
N THR A 58 10.30 6.91 -0.82
CA THR A 58 9.90 5.65 -0.16
C THR A 58 11.10 4.97 0.51
N GLY A 59 12.34 5.32 0.16
CA GLY A 59 13.56 4.67 0.67
C GLY A 59 13.61 4.53 2.20
N PRO A 60 13.39 5.60 2.98
CA PRO A 60 13.34 5.53 4.44
C PRO A 60 12.18 4.68 5.01
N LEU A 61 11.11 4.49 4.23
CA LEU A 61 9.91 3.75 4.65
C LEU A 61 9.94 2.27 4.22
N ALA A 62 10.76 1.91 3.23
CA ALA A 62 10.71 0.60 2.58
C ALA A 62 10.87 -0.58 3.56
N GLY A 63 11.79 -0.48 4.52
CA GLY A 63 11.97 -1.48 5.57
C GLY A 63 10.72 -1.66 6.44
N PRO A 64 10.25 -0.60 7.13
CA PRO A 64 9.00 -0.65 7.89
C PRO A 64 7.78 -1.11 7.08
N LEU A 65 7.62 -0.66 5.83
CA LEU A 65 6.52 -1.10 4.96
C LEU A 65 6.60 -2.59 4.64
N ALA A 66 7.80 -3.13 4.43
CA ALA A 66 7.99 -4.57 4.24
C ALA A 66 7.57 -5.37 5.49
N GLU A 67 7.78 -4.84 6.69
CA GLU A 67 7.31 -5.45 7.95
C GLU A 67 5.78 -5.40 8.08
N LEU A 68 5.14 -4.28 7.72
CA LEU A 68 3.67 -4.19 7.70
C LEU A 68 3.04 -5.23 6.75
N ASN A 69 3.60 -5.35 5.54
CA ASN A 69 3.18 -6.34 4.55
C ASN A 69 3.26 -7.78 5.08
N ARG A 70 4.34 -8.12 5.77
CA ARG A 70 4.51 -9.44 6.40
C ARG A 70 3.61 -9.65 7.62
N SER A 71 3.07 -8.57 8.18
CA SER A 71 2.24 -8.57 9.39
C SER A 71 0.72 -8.51 9.10
N GLY A 72 0.33 -8.67 7.83
CA GLY A 72 -1.06 -8.81 7.40
C GLY A 72 -1.75 -7.54 6.92
N LEU A 73 -0.98 -6.50 6.59
CA LEU A 73 -1.46 -5.33 5.85
C LEU A 73 -0.80 -5.30 4.47
N PHE A 74 -1.49 -5.75 3.42
CA PHE A 74 -0.98 -5.65 2.05
C PHE A 74 -1.05 -4.19 1.59
N THR A 75 0.09 -3.49 1.64
CA THR A 75 0.13 -2.05 1.41
C THR A 75 -0.08 -1.71 -0.06
N LYS A 76 -0.91 -0.70 -0.34
CA LYS A 76 -1.14 -0.19 -1.71
C LYS A 76 -0.33 1.08 -1.96
N GLU A 77 -0.49 2.07 -1.08
CA GLU A 77 0.17 3.38 -1.20
C GLU A 77 0.73 3.82 0.14
N SER A 78 1.75 4.66 0.09
CA SER A 78 2.36 5.27 1.27
C SER A 78 3.08 6.54 0.88
N GLN A 79 3.19 7.47 1.82
CA GLN A 79 3.98 8.69 1.64
C GLN A 79 4.67 9.03 2.97
N PRO A 80 5.89 9.56 2.96
CA PRO A 80 6.52 10.10 4.16
C PRO A 80 5.86 11.41 4.62
N GLY A 81 6.14 11.80 5.86
CA GLY A 81 5.95 13.17 6.30
C GLY A 81 7.10 14.05 5.80
N ILE A 82 6.81 15.13 5.09
CA ILE A 82 7.82 16.09 4.61
C ILE A 82 7.35 17.51 4.91
N VAL A 83 8.26 18.39 5.29
CA VAL A 83 8.01 19.85 5.28
C VAL A 83 9.24 20.50 4.66
N GLU A 84 9.09 21.01 3.44
CA GLU A 84 10.18 21.64 2.69
C GLU A 84 9.64 22.82 1.86
N GLY A 85 10.11 24.03 2.15
CA GLY A 85 9.64 25.23 1.46
C GLY A 85 8.13 25.43 1.62
N THR A 86 7.40 25.43 0.51
CA THR A 86 5.93 25.49 0.47
C THR A 86 5.27 24.12 0.50
N ALA A 87 6.03 23.04 0.28
CA ALA A 87 5.50 21.69 0.25
C ALA A 87 5.38 21.13 1.68
N ALA A 88 4.23 20.52 1.97
CA ALA A 88 4.00 19.82 3.23
C ALA A 88 3.26 18.51 2.98
N GLN A 89 3.72 17.44 3.61
CA GLN A 89 3.17 16.10 3.53
C GLN A 89 2.92 15.55 4.94
N ARG A 90 1.80 14.86 5.11
CA ARG A 90 1.53 13.96 6.23
C ARG A 90 2.00 12.57 5.86
N GLN A 91 2.54 11.85 6.83
CA GLN A 91 2.84 10.44 6.64
C GLN A 91 1.52 9.65 6.59
N TYR A 92 1.40 8.73 5.64
CA TYR A 92 0.30 7.78 5.59
C TYR A 92 0.73 6.43 5.03
N VAL A 93 -0.09 5.42 5.30
CA VAL A 93 -0.05 4.12 4.64
C VAL A 93 -1.48 3.64 4.38
N THR A 94 -1.71 3.07 3.21
CA THR A 94 -2.99 2.44 2.85
C THR A 94 -2.77 0.97 2.52
N GLY A 95 -3.81 0.15 2.62
CA GLY A 95 -3.69 -1.24 2.24
C GLY A 95 -4.94 -2.09 2.42
N PHE A 96 -4.88 -3.28 1.85
CA PHE A 96 -5.90 -4.31 1.97
C PHE A 96 -5.61 -5.22 3.17
N CYS A 97 -6.65 -5.58 3.92
CA CYS A 97 -6.52 -6.46 5.06
C CYS A 97 -7.83 -7.21 5.37
N SER A 98 -7.77 -8.11 6.34
CA SER A 98 -8.95 -8.78 6.88
C SER A 98 -9.80 -7.85 7.77
N ALA A 99 -11.09 -8.18 7.94
CA ALA A 99 -11.98 -7.45 8.84
C ALA A 99 -11.44 -7.34 10.29
N ALA A 100 -10.83 -8.42 10.80
CA ALA A 100 -10.23 -8.41 12.14
C ALA A 100 -9.05 -7.45 12.22
N THR A 101 -8.21 -7.41 11.18
CA THR A 101 -7.09 -6.46 11.08
C THR A 101 -7.60 -5.02 10.99
N ALA A 102 -8.62 -4.75 10.17
CA ALA A 102 -9.24 -3.43 10.09
C ALA A 102 -9.77 -2.97 11.46
N GLY A 103 -10.41 -3.85 12.24
CA GLY A 103 -10.86 -3.54 13.60
C GLY A 103 -9.73 -3.16 14.56
N HIS A 104 -8.59 -3.86 14.51
CA HIS A 104 -7.42 -3.53 15.32
C HIS A 104 -6.78 -2.19 14.92
N LEU A 105 -6.72 -1.91 13.62
CA LEU A 105 -6.18 -0.66 13.09
C LEU A 105 -7.09 0.52 13.43
N LEU A 106 -8.42 0.38 13.32
CA LEU A 106 -9.38 1.38 13.77
C LEU A 106 -9.20 1.75 15.25
N ALA A 107 -8.86 0.78 16.11
CA ALA A 107 -8.63 1.03 17.52
C ALA A 107 -7.41 1.95 17.79
N LEU A 108 -6.49 2.14 16.83
CA LEU A 108 -5.40 3.12 16.95
C LEU A 108 -5.94 4.54 17.17
N SER A 109 -7.03 4.93 16.50
CA SER A 109 -7.62 6.26 16.64
C SER A 109 -8.24 6.53 18.02
N THR A 110 -8.48 5.48 18.82
CA THR A 110 -8.92 5.64 20.21
C THR A 110 -7.79 5.66 21.22
N ARG A 111 -6.58 5.22 20.82
CA ARG A 111 -5.42 5.04 21.72
C ARG A 111 -4.29 6.02 21.43
N THR A 112 -4.36 6.70 20.29
CA THR A 112 -3.32 7.59 19.76
C THR A 112 -3.99 8.76 19.05
N ASP A 113 -3.20 9.75 18.64
CA ASP A 113 -3.67 10.85 17.79
C ASP A 113 -3.73 10.49 16.30
N LEU A 114 -3.45 9.23 15.91
CA LEU A 114 -3.48 8.80 14.51
C LEU A 114 -4.92 8.67 14.01
N VAL A 115 -5.13 8.96 12.74
CA VAL A 115 -6.44 8.84 12.10
C VAL A 115 -6.46 7.60 11.21
N THR A 116 -7.41 6.71 11.45
CA THR A 116 -7.66 5.52 10.63
C THR A 116 -9.06 5.62 10.03
N VAL A 117 -9.14 5.51 8.71
CA VAL A 117 -10.39 5.30 7.98
C VAL A 117 -10.39 3.87 7.45
N ALA A 118 -11.48 3.14 7.65
CA ALA A 118 -11.61 1.78 7.18
C ALA A 118 -12.90 1.65 6.37
N HIS A 119 -12.79 0.93 5.26
CA HIS A 119 -13.86 0.75 4.29
C HIS A 119 -14.17 -0.74 4.21
N ALA A 120 -15.42 -1.09 4.49
CA ALA A 120 -15.88 -2.45 4.26
C ALA A 120 -15.93 -2.74 2.75
N PRO A 121 -15.80 -4.02 2.33
CA PRO A 121 -15.98 -4.40 0.93
C PRO A 121 -17.32 -3.89 0.38
N GLY A 122 -17.29 -3.25 -0.79
CA GLY A 122 -18.47 -2.67 -1.44
C GLY A 122 -19.01 -1.37 -0.82
N GLU A 123 -18.41 -0.84 0.24
CA GLU A 123 -18.82 0.42 0.85
C GLU A 123 -18.31 1.63 0.04
N SER A 124 -19.22 2.45 -0.46
CA SER A 124 -18.85 3.75 -1.02
C SER A 124 -18.65 4.77 0.10
N SER A 125 -17.47 5.38 0.17
CA SER A 125 -17.23 6.55 1.01
C SER A 125 -16.52 7.64 0.23
N SER A 126 -16.84 8.89 0.55
CA SER A 126 -16.16 10.03 -0.02
C SER A 126 -15.89 11.05 1.08
N ALA A 127 -14.61 11.18 1.41
CA ALA A 127 -14.07 12.28 2.18
C ALA A 127 -12.86 12.86 1.43
N ALA A 128 -12.41 14.04 1.85
CA ALA A 128 -11.23 14.69 1.32
C ALA A 128 -10.38 15.16 2.48
N ILE A 129 -9.53 14.27 3.01
CA ILE A 129 -8.59 14.57 4.08
C ILE A 129 -7.26 14.96 3.44
N PRO A 130 -6.84 16.24 3.46
CA PRO A 130 -5.60 16.66 2.81
C PRO A 130 -4.38 16.00 3.47
N VAL A 131 -3.53 15.36 2.67
CA VAL A 131 -2.26 14.77 3.13
C VAL A 131 -1.04 15.34 2.42
N THR A 132 -1.24 16.11 1.34
CA THR A 132 -0.16 16.84 0.66
C THR A 132 -0.64 18.23 0.27
N LEU A 133 0.18 19.24 0.57
CA LEU A 133 0.00 20.64 0.18
C LEU A 133 1.20 21.11 -0.63
N ASP A 134 0.93 21.98 -1.60
CA ASP A 134 1.93 22.90 -2.18
C ASP A 134 1.46 24.34 -1.96
N GLY A 135 2.03 24.98 -0.94
CA GLY A 135 1.60 26.28 -0.46
C GLY A 135 0.19 26.22 0.12
N THR A 136 -0.79 26.75 -0.61
CA THR A 136 -2.22 26.72 -0.24
C THR A 136 -3.03 25.69 -1.01
N GLU A 137 -2.44 25.06 -2.03
CA GLU A 137 -3.12 24.10 -2.88
C GLU A 137 -3.08 22.71 -2.26
N VAL A 138 -4.21 22.00 -2.31
CA VAL A 138 -4.29 20.60 -1.89
C VAL A 138 -3.93 19.72 -3.08
N VAL A 139 -2.89 18.91 -2.93
CA VAL A 139 -2.35 18.04 -3.99
C VAL A 139 -2.87 16.60 -3.85
N THR A 140 -2.84 16.06 -2.64
CA THR A 140 -3.22 14.68 -2.36
C THR A 140 -4.20 14.63 -1.19
N VAL A 141 -5.23 13.81 -1.32
CA VAL A 141 -6.26 13.58 -0.29
C VAL A 141 -6.46 12.10 -0.03
N LEU A 142 -6.90 11.79 1.19
CA LEU A 142 -7.36 10.48 1.65
C LEU A 142 -8.87 10.52 1.97
N GLY A 143 -9.46 9.34 2.18
CA GLY A 143 -10.83 9.12 2.63
C GLY A 143 -11.82 8.71 1.54
N SER A 144 -11.32 8.41 0.34
CA SER A 144 -12.09 7.80 -0.73
C SER A 144 -11.78 6.31 -0.80
N SER A 145 -12.81 5.47 -0.66
CA SER A 145 -12.62 4.03 -0.80
C SER A 145 -12.19 3.67 -2.23
N GLU A 146 -11.47 2.55 -2.37
CA GLU A 146 -11.36 1.81 -3.64
C GLU A 146 -12.72 1.29 -4.13
N ASN A 147 -13.75 1.35 -3.28
CA ASN A 147 -15.06 0.78 -3.52
C ASN A 147 -16.11 1.80 -3.99
N PRO A 148 -17.15 1.32 -4.71
CA PRO A 148 -17.29 -0.05 -5.20
C PRO A 148 -16.33 -0.33 -6.37
N VAL A 149 -15.57 -1.44 -6.28
CA VAL A 149 -14.67 -1.87 -7.36
C VAL A 149 -15.53 -2.34 -8.54
N ASP A 150 -15.30 -1.79 -9.73
CA ASP A 150 -16.00 -2.18 -10.95
C ASP A 150 -15.30 -3.31 -11.71
N GLU A 151 -15.96 -3.83 -12.74
CA GLU A 151 -15.44 -4.94 -13.56
C GLU A 151 -14.13 -4.56 -14.29
N GLU A 152 -13.94 -3.29 -14.65
CA GLU A 152 -12.74 -2.82 -15.34
C GLU A 152 -11.54 -2.83 -14.38
N GLN A 153 -11.73 -2.37 -13.15
CA GLN A 153 -10.71 -2.40 -12.10
C GLN A 153 -10.35 -3.82 -11.69
N ILE A 154 -11.32 -4.72 -11.52
CA ILE A 154 -11.05 -6.15 -11.25
C ILE A 154 -10.23 -6.75 -12.38
N LYS A 155 -10.58 -6.45 -13.64
CA LYS A 155 -9.84 -6.94 -14.80
C LYS A 155 -8.41 -6.40 -14.84
N ALA A 156 -8.21 -5.11 -14.56
CA ALA A 156 -6.88 -4.51 -14.52
C ALA A 156 -5.98 -5.18 -13.45
N TRP A 157 -6.55 -5.46 -12.26
CA TRP A 157 -5.84 -6.19 -11.22
C TRP A 157 -5.53 -7.64 -11.63
N ALA A 158 -6.49 -8.33 -12.25
CA ALA A 158 -6.31 -9.71 -12.71
C ALA A 158 -5.26 -9.82 -13.82
N ASP A 159 -5.15 -8.81 -14.69
CA ASP A 159 -4.14 -8.74 -15.74
C ASP A 159 -2.72 -8.60 -15.18
N GLU A 160 -2.54 -7.86 -14.09
CA GLU A 160 -1.25 -7.72 -13.40
C GLU A 160 -0.95 -8.89 -12.44
N THR A 161 -1.98 -9.56 -11.93
CA THR A 161 -1.90 -10.64 -10.93
C THR A 161 -2.59 -11.92 -11.40
N ASN A 162 -3.80 -12.22 -10.91
CA ASN A 162 -4.68 -13.32 -11.31
C ASN A 162 -6.11 -13.06 -10.80
N ASP A 163 -7.09 -13.79 -11.36
CA ASP A 163 -8.51 -13.60 -11.03
C ASP A 163 -8.81 -13.80 -9.53
N THR A 164 -8.17 -14.78 -8.90
CA THR A 164 -8.40 -15.10 -7.48
C THR A 164 -7.97 -13.94 -6.58
N LEU A 165 -6.77 -13.38 -6.80
CA LEU A 165 -6.31 -12.23 -6.02
C LEU A 165 -7.14 -10.98 -6.31
N ALA A 166 -7.50 -10.72 -7.57
CA ALA A 166 -8.31 -9.57 -7.92
C ALA A 166 -9.68 -9.58 -7.21
N LEU A 167 -10.36 -10.74 -7.20
CA LEU A 167 -11.61 -10.93 -6.47
C LEU A 167 -11.42 -10.85 -4.95
N LEU A 168 -10.32 -11.39 -4.42
CA LEU A 168 -9.99 -11.27 -3.00
C LEU A 168 -9.80 -9.80 -2.58
N LEU A 169 -9.14 -8.98 -3.39
CA LEU A 169 -8.97 -7.55 -3.10
C LEU A 169 -10.32 -6.82 -3.09
N ALA A 170 -11.22 -7.15 -4.03
CA ALA A 170 -12.58 -6.60 -4.05
C ALA A 170 -13.42 -7.00 -2.82
N ASP A 171 -13.15 -8.17 -2.22
CA ASP A 171 -13.81 -8.66 -0.99
C ASP A 171 -13.03 -8.35 0.31
N SER A 172 -11.94 -7.59 0.21
CA SER A 172 -11.09 -7.24 1.37
C SER A 172 -11.45 -5.87 1.95
N TRP A 173 -11.15 -5.69 3.24
CA TRP A 173 -11.22 -4.35 3.84
C TRP A 173 -10.08 -3.50 3.30
N TYR A 174 -10.37 -2.23 3.03
CA TYR A 174 -9.36 -1.23 2.69
C TYR A 174 -9.22 -0.25 3.85
N VAL A 175 -7.98 0.04 4.25
CA VAL A 175 -7.70 0.97 5.35
C VAL A 175 -6.75 2.06 4.88
N GLU A 176 -6.98 3.26 5.41
CA GLU A 176 -6.15 4.44 5.21
C GLU A 176 -5.77 4.98 6.59
N ILE A 177 -4.48 4.98 6.90
CA ILE A 177 -3.96 5.39 8.21
C ILE A 177 -3.00 6.55 7.99
N LEU A 178 -3.23 7.67 8.68
CA LEU A 178 -2.42 8.88 8.54
C LEU A 178 -2.04 9.47 9.89
N ASP A 179 -0.87 10.12 9.91
CA ASP A 179 -0.43 10.97 11.00
C ASP A 179 -0.93 12.40 10.73
N PRO A 180 -1.78 12.99 11.59
CA PRO A 180 -2.29 14.33 11.34
C PRO A 180 -1.21 15.43 11.42
N VAL A 181 -0.02 15.11 11.95
CA VAL A 181 1.10 16.05 12.10
C VAL A 181 1.95 16.08 10.82
N TRP A 182 2.01 17.25 10.17
CA TRP A 182 2.85 17.48 8.99
C TRP A 182 4.33 17.21 9.29
N GLY A 183 5.02 16.49 8.40
CA GLY A 183 6.46 16.23 8.51
C GLY A 183 6.88 15.15 9.50
N ARG A 184 5.97 14.60 10.31
CA ARG A 184 6.31 13.59 11.32
C ARG A 184 6.38 12.19 10.70
N ASN A 185 7.41 11.41 11.06
CA ASN A 185 7.68 10.08 10.47
C ASN A 185 7.91 8.96 11.50
N ASP A 186 8.03 9.30 12.77
CA ASP A 186 8.50 8.41 13.83
C ASP A 186 7.36 7.77 14.65
N VAL A 187 6.10 8.05 14.33
CA VAL A 187 4.93 7.60 15.10
C VAL A 187 4.07 6.58 14.34
N LEU A 188 3.71 6.86 13.08
CA LEU A 188 2.68 6.08 12.37
C LEU A 188 3.08 4.63 12.13
N LEU A 189 4.16 4.39 11.38
CA LEU A 189 4.54 3.01 10.99
C LEU A 189 4.83 2.11 12.21
N PRO A 190 5.53 2.58 13.26
CA PRO A 190 5.69 1.79 14.50
C PRO A 190 4.36 1.46 15.19
N ALA A 191 3.42 2.41 15.27
CA ALA A 191 2.12 2.18 15.89
C ALA A 191 1.26 1.17 15.10
N VAL A 192 1.29 1.26 13.77
CA VAL A 192 0.62 0.30 12.89
C VAL A 192 1.21 -1.09 13.07
N LEU A 193 2.54 -1.22 13.05
CA LEU A 193 3.20 -2.51 13.26
C LEU A 193 2.88 -3.11 14.62
N GLY A 194 2.86 -2.30 15.68
CA GLY A 194 2.45 -2.72 17.02
C GLY A 194 1.02 -3.30 17.02
N ALA A 195 0.06 -2.60 16.42
CA ALA A 195 -1.32 -3.08 16.31
C ALA A 195 -1.46 -4.37 15.48
N LEU A 196 -0.58 -4.60 14.50
CA LEU A 196 -0.58 -5.81 13.69
C LEU A 196 0.07 -7.02 14.38
N THR A 197 0.99 -6.80 15.31
CA THR A 197 1.81 -7.85 15.96
C THR A 197 1.34 -8.21 17.36
N GLU A 198 0.69 -7.30 18.08
CA GLU A 198 0.08 -7.52 19.41
C GLU A 198 -1.21 -8.36 19.36
N ARG A 199 -1.34 -9.31 18.41
CA ARG A 199 -2.49 -10.22 18.25
C ARG A 199 -2.54 -11.30 19.35
N GLY A 200 -2.43 -10.90 20.62
CA GLY A 200 -2.50 -11.73 21.83
C GLY A 200 -3.77 -11.48 22.62
#